data_AF-A0AAE0G5F5-F1
#
_entry.id   AF-A0AAE0G5F5-F1
#
_cell.length_a   1.000
_cell.length_b   1.000
_cell.length_c   1.000
_cell.angle_alpha   90.00
_cell.angle_beta   90.00
_cell.angle_gamma   90.00
#
_symmetry.space_group_name_H-M   'P 1'
#
loop_
_entity.id
_entity.type
_entity.pdbx_description
1 polymer ?
#
loop_
_entity_poly.entity_id
_entity_poly.type
_entity_poly.pdbx_seq_one_letter_code
_entity_poly.pdbx_strand_id
1 'polypeptide(L)'
;MAEWAPAPERARMLSFSWAGSYLGTALAMPISSTLLMQVSWQSVFYFWGFFGFCWTALWITFSASRPTEHPFISQEEVAYISYHVQSKAVNGSKVAPLRPDVFKIFTSSAVWACIAGHTAFNWVIYMLLTELPSFMKVVLGMELAASGRLSGLPFLTLFVTQTAAGMAADWLVKKGHARVGHLLPSDVWLV
;
A
#
# COMPACT_ATOMS: atom_id res chain seq x y z
N MET A 1 9.63 -1.89 -6.42
CA MET A 1 9.89 -0.80 -5.45
C MET A 1 11.32 -0.74 -4.93
N ALA A 2 12.00 -1.86 -4.68
CA ALA A 2 13.38 -1.83 -4.16
C ALA A 2 14.35 -1.02 -5.06
N GLU A 3 14.14 -1.05 -6.37
CA GLU A 3 14.97 -0.33 -7.36
C GLU A 3 14.39 1.02 -7.81
N TRP A 4 13.11 1.28 -7.49
CA TRP A 4 12.36 2.44 -8.01
C TRP A 4 12.06 3.50 -6.95
N ALA A 5 12.20 3.19 -5.66
CA ALA A 5 11.82 4.08 -4.57
C ALA A 5 13.04 4.66 -3.85
N PRO A 6 13.40 5.93 -4.11
CA PRO A 6 14.44 6.64 -3.36
C PRO A 6 14.14 6.65 -1.86
N ALA A 7 15.16 6.50 -1.02
CA ALA A 7 15.02 6.50 0.44
C ALA A 7 14.20 7.68 1.03
N PRO A 8 14.34 8.94 0.58
CA PRO A 8 13.60 10.07 1.15
C PRO A 8 12.13 10.16 0.72
N GLU A 9 11.68 9.35 -0.23
CA GLU A 9 10.29 9.36 -0.75
C GLU A 9 9.61 7.98 -0.66
N ARG A 10 10.34 7.01 -0.10
CA ARG A 10 9.91 5.61 -0.06
C ARG A 10 8.61 5.43 0.72
N ALA A 11 8.41 6.17 1.82
CA ALA A 11 7.19 6.00 2.61
C ALA A 11 5.98 6.54 1.85
N ARG A 12 6.07 7.70 1.18
CA ARG A 12 5.00 8.20 0.31
C ARG A 12 4.67 7.22 -0.83
N MET A 13 5.68 6.69 -1.52
CA MET A 13 5.44 5.74 -2.62
C MET A 13 4.76 4.46 -2.15
N LEU A 14 5.19 3.91 -1.01
CA LEU A 14 4.57 2.73 -0.39
C LEU A 14 3.13 3.02 0.05
N SER A 15 2.92 4.12 0.79
CA SER A 15 1.60 4.50 1.28
C SER A 15 0.63 4.73 0.13
N PHE A 16 1.06 5.40 -0.95
CA PHE A 16 0.21 5.63 -2.13
C PHE A 16 -0.16 4.32 -2.84
N SER A 17 0.82 3.41 -2.99
CA SER A 17 0.58 2.10 -3.62
C SER A 17 -0.44 1.27 -2.84
N TRP A 18 -0.37 1.29 -1.50
CA TRP A 18 -1.32 0.60 -0.64
C TRP A 18 -2.69 1.30 -0.60
N ALA A 19 -2.71 2.64 -0.58
CA ALA A 19 -3.93 3.42 -0.55
C ALA A 19 -4.84 3.12 -1.75
N GLY A 20 -4.26 2.82 -2.92
CA GLY A 20 -5.02 2.42 -4.11
C GLY A 20 -5.99 1.25 -3.87
N SER A 21 -5.66 0.31 -2.97
CA SER A 21 -6.56 -0.79 -2.61
C SER A 21 -7.85 -0.29 -1.93
N TYR A 22 -7.73 0.66 -1.00
CA TYR A 22 -8.89 1.24 -0.30
C TYR A 22 -9.74 2.10 -1.22
N LEU A 23 -9.11 2.85 -2.13
CA LEU A 23 -9.83 3.60 -3.16
C LEU A 23 -10.62 2.66 -4.08
N GLY A 24 -10.01 1.55 -4.48
CA GLY A 24 -10.66 0.49 -5.24
C GLY A 24 -11.90 -0.03 -4.52
N THR A 25 -11.79 -0.38 -3.24
CA THR A 25 -12.94 -0.83 -2.42
C THR A 25 -14.01 0.26 -2.30
N ALA A 26 -13.62 1.51 -2.03
CA ALA A 26 -14.54 2.64 -1.89
C ALA A 26 -15.38 2.89 -3.14
N LEU A 27 -14.81 2.68 -4.33
CA LEU A 27 -15.52 2.77 -5.61
C LEU A 27 -16.28 1.48 -5.95
N ALA A 28 -15.71 0.33 -5.59
CA ALA A 28 -16.28 -0.96 -5.94
C ALA A 28 -17.64 -1.21 -5.27
N MET A 29 -17.81 -0.79 -4.01
CA MET A 29 -19.06 -0.95 -3.27
C MET A 29 -20.27 -0.25 -3.95
N PRO A 30 -20.23 1.08 -4.23
CA PRO A 30 -21.36 1.76 -4.88
C PRO A 30 -21.58 1.32 -6.33
N ILE A 31 -20.51 1.10 -7.10
CA ILE A 31 -20.63 0.66 -8.50
C ILE A 31 -21.30 -0.72 -8.56
N SER A 32 -20.81 -1.67 -7.76
CA SER A 32 -21.36 -3.03 -7.74
C SER A 32 -22.80 -3.05 -7.23
N SER A 33 -23.12 -2.24 -6.22
CA SER A 33 -24.49 -2.10 -5.74
C SER A 33 -25.44 -1.54 -6.81
N THR A 34 -24.98 -0.59 -7.62
CA THR A 34 -25.80 0.04 -8.67
C THR A 34 -26.03 -0.94 -9.83
N LEU A 35 -24.98 -1.63 -10.27
CA LEU A 35 -25.05 -2.66 -11.31
C LEU A 35 -25.99 -3.82 -10.92
N LEU A 36 -25.92 -4.25 -9.65
CA LEU A 36 -26.79 -5.29 -9.12
C LEU A 36 -28.27 -4.89 -9.15
N MET A 37 -28.59 -3.62 -8.87
CA MET A 37 -29.97 -3.13 -8.79
C MET A 37 -30.57 -2.76 -10.16
N GLN A 38 -29.76 -2.21 -11.08
CA GLN A 38 -30.26 -1.68 -12.34
C GLN A 38 -30.15 -2.66 -13.52
N VAL A 39 -29.19 -3.58 -13.48
CA VAL A 39 -28.89 -4.47 -14.61
C VAL A 39 -29.14 -5.91 -14.20
N SER A 40 -28.18 -6.52 -13.51
CA SER A 40 -28.30 -7.86 -12.92
C SER A 40 -27.05 -8.17 -12.11
N TRP A 41 -27.05 -9.27 -11.36
CA TRP A 41 -25.87 -9.74 -10.63
C TRP A 41 -24.70 -10.14 -11.56
N GLN A 42 -24.98 -10.67 -12.75
CA GLN A 42 -23.95 -11.06 -13.73
C GLN A 42 -23.16 -9.85 -14.24
N SER A 43 -23.80 -8.68 -14.34
CA SER A 43 -23.19 -7.46 -14.88
C SER A 43 -21.97 -6.98 -14.09
N VAL A 44 -21.92 -7.25 -12.77
CA VAL A 44 -20.79 -6.93 -11.89
C VAL A 44 -19.53 -7.66 -12.35
N PHE A 45 -19.66 -8.93 -12.72
CA PHE A 45 -18.53 -9.74 -13.19
C PHE A 45 -18.01 -9.25 -14.54
N TYR A 46 -18.91 -8.93 -15.48
CA TYR A 46 -18.51 -8.41 -16.78
C TYR A 46 -17.82 -7.05 -16.68
N PHE A 47 -18.33 -6.15 -15.82
CA PHE A 47 -17.75 -4.82 -15.62
C PHE A 47 -16.33 -4.89 -15.04
N TRP A 48 -16.15 -5.59 -13.91
CA TRP A 48 -14.83 -5.71 -13.27
C TRP A 48 -13.86 -6.58 -14.06
N GLY A 49 -14.37 -7.60 -14.76
CA GLY A 49 -13.57 -8.42 -15.68
C GLY A 49 -13.01 -7.59 -16.82
N PHE A 50 -13.85 -6.81 -17.51
CA PHE A 50 -13.41 -5.92 -18.58
C PHE A 50 -12.40 -4.88 -18.09
N PHE A 51 -12.68 -4.24 -16.96
CA PHE A 51 -11.77 -3.28 -16.35
C PHE A 51 -10.40 -3.91 -16.02
N GLY A 52 -10.39 -5.13 -15.49
CA GLY A 52 -9.16 -5.89 -15.22
C GLY A 52 -8.36 -6.21 -16.49
N PHE A 53 -9.03 -6.58 -17.59
CA PHE A 53 -8.37 -6.79 -18.88
C PHE A 53 -7.76 -5.49 -19.43
N CYS A 54 -8.50 -4.38 -19.42
CA CYS A 54 -8.00 -3.08 -19.84
C CYS A 54 -6.80 -2.63 -19.00
N TRP A 55 -6.87 -2.79 -17.68
CA TRP A 55 -5.77 -2.45 -16.78
C TRP A 55 -4.53 -3.33 -17.02
N THR A 56 -4.72 -4.62 -17.26
CA THR A 56 -3.62 -5.54 -17.58
C THR A 56 -2.92 -5.18 -18.88
N ALA A 57 -3.70 -4.81 -19.92
CA ALA A 57 -3.14 -4.36 -21.19
C ALA A 57 -2.29 -3.09 -21.01
N LEU A 58 -2.79 -2.11 -20.25
CA LEU A 58 -2.02 -0.91 -19.89
C LEU A 58 -0.77 -1.26 -19.07
N TRP A 59 -0.89 -2.16 -18.11
CA TRP A 59 0.23 -2.55 -17.27
C TRP A 59 1.36 -3.18 -18.09
N ILE A 60 1.04 -4.04 -19.05
CA ILE A 60 2.05 -4.67 -19.93
C ILE A 60 2.77 -3.62 -20.78
N THR A 61 2.09 -2.56 -21.24
CA THR A 61 2.72 -1.52 -22.06
C THR A 61 3.56 -0.52 -21.27
N PHE A 62 3.20 -0.25 -20.00
CA PHE A 62 3.82 0.81 -19.20
C PHE A 62 4.73 0.30 -18.07
N SER A 63 4.64 -0.97 -17.66
CA SER A 63 5.48 -1.48 -16.57
C SER A 63 6.88 -1.85 -17.07
N ALA A 64 7.90 -1.41 -16.32
CA ALA A 64 9.29 -1.82 -16.53
C ALA A 64 9.89 -2.26 -15.19
N SER A 65 10.70 -3.32 -15.23
CA SER A 65 11.34 -3.85 -14.02
C SER A 65 12.40 -2.89 -13.48
N ARG A 66 13.15 -2.24 -14.37
CA ARG A 66 14.19 -1.27 -14.02
C ARG A 66 13.87 0.13 -14.52
N PRO A 67 14.26 1.19 -13.80
CA PRO A 67 14.16 2.56 -14.28
C PRO A 67 14.85 2.75 -15.64
N THR A 68 15.98 2.09 -15.86
CA THR A 68 16.78 2.19 -17.10
C THR A 68 16.13 1.55 -18.32
N GLU A 69 15.17 0.65 -18.12
CA GLU A 69 14.48 -0.09 -19.19
C GLU A 69 13.14 0.57 -19.56
N HIS A 70 12.74 1.62 -18.82
CA HIS A 70 11.44 2.26 -19.01
C HIS A 70 11.48 3.24 -20.20
N PRO A 71 10.57 3.10 -21.20
CA PRO A 71 10.64 3.89 -22.43
C PRO A 71 10.25 5.37 -22.25
N PHE A 72 9.53 5.72 -21.17
CA PHE A 72 8.97 7.07 -20.96
C PHE A 72 9.63 7.86 -19.82
N ILE A 73 10.74 7.38 -19.25
CA ILE A 73 11.40 8.07 -18.12
C ILE A 73 12.43 9.09 -18.61
N SER A 74 12.57 10.20 -17.89
CA SER A 74 13.64 11.19 -18.17
C SER A 74 15.00 10.67 -17.71
N GLN A 75 16.07 11.00 -18.45
CA GLN A 75 17.43 10.66 -18.05
C GLN A 75 17.82 11.29 -16.71
N GLU A 76 17.29 12.48 -16.40
CA GLU A 76 17.51 13.14 -15.10
C GLU A 76 16.93 12.33 -13.94
N GLU A 77 15.73 11.75 -14.13
CA GLU A 77 15.05 10.95 -13.12
C GLU A 77 15.74 9.60 -12.91
N VAL A 78 16.22 8.96 -13.99
CA VAL A 78 17.05 7.75 -13.90
C VAL A 78 18.33 8.01 -13.11
N ALA A 79 19.00 9.14 -13.36
CA ALA A 79 20.20 9.52 -12.62
C ALA A 79 19.91 9.78 -11.13
N TYR A 80 18.80 10.46 -10.82
CA TYR A 80 18.35 10.72 -9.46
C TYR A 80 18.06 9.43 -8.68
N ILE A 81 17.26 8.52 -9.26
CA ILE A 81 16.91 7.24 -8.63
C ILE A 81 18.17 6.41 -8.40
N SER A 82 19.03 6.28 -9.42
CA SER A 82 20.25 5.49 -9.34
C SER A 82 21.19 6.00 -8.23
N TYR A 83 21.35 7.31 -8.11
CA TYR A 83 22.15 7.94 -7.05
C TYR A 83 21.60 7.64 -5.65
N HIS A 84 20.29 7.80 -5.43
CA HIS A 84 19.68 7.60 -4.13
C HIS A 84 19.49 6.12 -3.74
N VAL A 85 19.42 5.21 -4.72
CA VAL A 85 19.36 3.76 -4.49
C VAL A 85 20.76 3.19 -4.25
N GLN A 86 21.79 3.59 -5.02
CA GLN A 86 23.17 3.10 -4.87
C GLN A 86 23.95 3.74 -3.71
N SER A 87 23.69 5.00 -3.33
CA SER A 87 24.45 5.64 -2.24
C SER A 87 24.34 4.92 -0.89
N LYS A 88 23.31 4.09 -0.67
CA LYS A 88 23.23 3.18 0.49
C LYS A 88 24.01 1.88 0.33
N ALA A 89 24.23 1.40 -0.89
CA ALA A 89 25.05 0.22 -1.15
C ALA A 89 26.56 0.52 -1.03
N VAL A 90 26.98 1.79 -1.22
CA VAL A 90 28.39 2.21 -1.19
C VAL A 90 28.82 2.76 0.17
N ASN A 91 27.91 3.33 0.98
CA ASN A 91 28.22 3.86 2.32
C ASN A 91 28.07 2.87 3.48
N GLY A 92 27.59 1.65 3.21
CA GLY A 92 27.72 0.51 4.13
C GLY A 92 28.94 -0.29 3.71
N SER A 93 29.83 -0.58 4.66
CA SER A 93 30.92 -1.55 4.54
C SER A 93 30.51 -2.76 3.69
N LYS A 94 31.45 -3.37 2.95
CA LYS A 94 31.26 -4.65 2.25
C LYS A 94 30.60 -5.66 3.18
N VAL A 95 29.27 -5.72 3.16
CA VAL A 95 28.50 -6.65 3.96
C VAL A 95 28.78 -7.99 3.29
N ALA A 96 29.56 -8.84 3.97
CA ALA A 96 29.73 -10.23 3.58
C ALA A 96 28.35 -10.84 3.27
N PRO A 97 28.21 -11.82 2.37
CA PRO A 97 26.91 -12.42 2.07
C PRO A 97 26.34 -13.03 3.34
N LEU A 98 25.56 -12.22 4.06
CA LEU A 98 24.88 -12.63 5.27
C LEU A 98 23.83 -13.61 4.79
N ARG A 99 24.03 -14.88 5.13
CA ARG A 99 22.90 -15.80 5.26
C ARG A 99 22.11 -15.22 6.43
N PRO A 100 20.97 -14.56 6.20
CA PRO A 100 20.20 -14.02 7.31
C PRO A 100 19.79 -15.22 8.15
N ASP A 101 20.21 -15.22 9.41
CA ASP A 101 19.81 -16.26 10.34
C ASP A 101 18.32 -16.08 10.62
N VAL A 102 17.49 -16.78 9.85
CA VAL A 102 16.03 -16.70 9.89
C VAL A 102 15.48 -16.94 11.30
N PHE A 103 16.19 -17.69 12.14
CA PHE A 103 15.77 -17.93 13.52
C PHE A 103 15.89 -16.67 14.39
N LYS A 104 16.86 -15.79 14.11
CA LYS A 104 17.02 -14.52 14.85
C LYS A 104 15.91 -13.51 14.56
N ILE A 105 15.24 -13.64 13.43
CA ILE A 105 14.06 -12.81 13.09
C ILE A 105 12.95 -13.06 14.11
N PHE A 106 12.73 -14.32 14.52
CA PHE A 106 11.71 -14.69 15.48
C PHE A 106 12.03 -14.28 16.93
N THR A 107 13.28 -13.95 17.23
CA THR A 107 13.67 -13.46 18.56
C THR A 107 13.61 -11.93 18.70
N SER A 108 13.39 -11.21 17.60
CA SER A 108 13.37 -9.75 17.59
C SER A 108 12.04 -9.18 18.10
N SER A 109 12.09 -8.34 19.14
CA SER A 109 10.91 -7.66 19.69
C SER A 109 10.25 -6.71 18.69
N ALA A 110 11.03 -6.08 17.81
CA ALA A 110 10.53 -5.19 16.76
C ALA A 110 9.68 -5.96 15.73
N VAL A 111 10.08 -7.18 15.38
CA VAL A 111 9.31 -8.04 14.46
C VAL A 111 7.96 -8.40 15.07
N TRP A 112 7.94 -8.81 16.33
CA TRP A 112 6.68 -9.12 17.03
C TRP A 112 5.77 -7.90 17.20
N ALA A 113 6.32 -6.71 17.48
CA ALA A 113 5.55 -5.48 17.51
C ALA A 113 4.91 -5.16 16.14
N CYS A 114 5.65 -5.34 15.05
CA CYS A 114 5.13 -5.20 13.69
C CYS A 114 4.03 -6.23 13.38
N ILE A 115 4.22 -7.49 13.75
CA ILE A 115 3.22 -8.56 13.56
C ILE A 115 1.94 -8.20 14.31
N ALA A 116 2.03 -7.90 15.60
CA ALA A 116 0.87 -7.58 16.43
C ALA A 116 0.10 -6.36 15.89
N GLY A 117 0.82 -5.29 15.51
CA GLY A 117 0.22 -4.11 14.90
C GLY A 117 -0.46 -4.41 13.57
N HIS A 118 0.18 -5.21 12.71
CA HIS A 118 -0.38 -5.60 11.42
C HIS A 118 -1.61 -6.53 11.58
N THR A 119 -1.59 -7.46 12.53
CA THR A 119 -2.73 -8.33 12.83
C THR A 119 -3.92 -7.53 13.32
N ALA A 120 -3.72 -6.60 14.27
CA ALA A 120 -4.79 -5.74 14.75
C ALA A 120 -5.39 -4.89 13.63
N PHE A 121 -4.55 -4.34 12.75
CA PHE A 121 -4.99 -3.59 11.58
C PHE A 121 -5.85 -4.43 10.63
N ASN A 122 -5.38 -5.62 10.26
CA ASN A 122 -6.13 -6.53 9.39
C ASN A 122 -7.47 -6.93 10.02
N TRP A 123 -7.50 -7.20 11.33
CA TRP A 123 -8.73 -7.53 12.03
C TRP A 123 -9.80 -6.45 11.86
N VAL A 124 -9.43 -5.19 12.11
CA VAL A 124 -10.36 -4.05 11.98
C VAL A 124 -10.84 -3.88 10.54
N ILE A 125 -9.94 -3.97 9.55
CA ILE A 125 -10.30 -3.81 8.15
C ILE A 125 -11.24 -4.93 7.68
N TYR A 126 -10.97 -6.18 8.04
CA TYR A 126 -11.83 -7.29 7.62
C TYR A 126 -13.19 -7.23 8.29
N MET A 127 -13.26 -6.91 9.58
CA MET A 127 -14.54 -6.70 10.27
C MET A 127 -15.35 -5.60 9.60
N LEU A 128 -14.71 -4.48 9.23
CA LEU A 128 -15.36 -3.40 8.49
C LEU A 128 -15.78 -3.84 7.09
N LEU A 129 -15.05 -4.71 6.42
CA LEU A 129 -15.41 -5.19 5.09
C LEU A 129 -16.59 -6.17 5.11
N THR A 130 -16.65 -7.07 6.09
CA THR A 130 -17.66 -8.14 6.15
C THR A 130 -18.92 -7.73 6.90
N GLU A 131 -18.77 -7.04 8.05
CA GLU A 131 -19.89 -6.75 8.94
C GLU A 131 -20.56 -5.41 8.63
N LEU A 132 -19.85 -4.45 8.03
CA LEU A 132 -20.41 -3.13 7.75
C LEU A 132 -21.65 -3.19 6.84
N PRO A 133 -21.65 -3.92 5.71
CA PRO A 133 -22.85 -4.00 4.87
C PRO A 133 -24.02 -4.65 5.59
N SER A 134 -23.76 -5.68 6.39
CA SER A 134 -24.77 -6.38 7.20
C SER A 134 -25.35 -5.46 8.27
N PHE A 135 -24.50 -4.71 8.97
CA PHE A 135 -24.92 -3.73 9.99
C PHE A 135 -25.80 -2.64 9.39
N MET A 136 -25.37 -2.05 8.27
CA MET A 136 -26.11 -1.02 7.54
C MET A 136 -27.51 -1.51 7.09
N LYS A 137 -27.62 -2.77 6.67
CA LYS A 137 -28.89 -3.36 6.24
C LYS A 137 -29.80 -3.76 7.41
N VAL A 138 -29.26 -4.51 8.38
CA VAL A 138 -30.06 -5.17 9.43
C VAL A 138 -30.38 -4.22 10.58
N VAL A 139 -29.41 -3.42 11.02
CA VAL A 139 -29.56 -2.55 12.20
C VAL A 139 -30.12 -1.19 11.80
N LEU A 140 -29.59 -0.60 10.71
CA LEU A 140 -30.02 0.73 10.24
C LEU A 140 -31.19 0.67 9.24
N GLY A 141 -31.62 -0.52 8.82
CA GLY A 141 -32.78 -0.70 7.95
C GLY A 141 -32.62 -0.07 6.56
N MET A 142 -31.40 0.20 6.11
CA MET A 142 -31.17 0.93 4.88
C MET A 142 -31.38 0.07 3.63
N GLU A 143 -31.95 0.68 2.58
CA GLU A 143 -32.02 0.05 1.26
C GLU A 143 -30.62 -0.25 0.71
N LEU A 144 -30.52 -1.30 -0.09
CA LEU A 144 -29.26 -1.82 -0.64
C LEU A 144 -28.43 -0.74 -1.36
N ALA A 145 -29.09 0.13 -2.13
CA ALA A 145 -28.45 1.26 -2.83
C ALA A 145 -27.83 2.29 -1.88
N ALA A 146 -28.53 2.62 -0.79
CA ALA A 146 -28.01 3.55 0.21
C ALA A 146 -26.87 2.91 1.01
N SER A 147 -27.02 1.63 1.37
CA SER A 147 -25.99 0.85 2.04
C SER A 147 -24.70 0.76 1.23
N GLY A 148 -24.78 0.52 -0.09
CA GLY A 148 -23.60 0.46 -0.97
C GLY A 148 -22.84 1.79 -1.06
N ARG A 149 -23.57 2.92 -1.12
CA ARG A 149 -22.95 4.27 -1.15
C ARG A 149 -22.29 4.65 0.17
N LEU A 150 -22.98 4.39 1.30
CA LEU A 150 -22.48 4.72 2.63
C LEU A 150 -21.34 3.80 3.06
N SER A 151 -21.36 2.52 2.65
CA SER A 151 -20.30 1.57 3.00
C SER A 151 -18.96 1.89 2.33
N GLY A 152 -18.95 2.64 1.23
CA GLY A 152 -17.71 3.10 0.59
C GLY A 152 -16.98 4.22 1.35
N LEU A 153 -17.69 4.98 2.21
CA LEU A 153 -17.13 6.14 2.91
C LEU A 153 -15.97 5.79 3.86
N PRO A 154 -16.07 4.76 4.72
CA PRO A 154 -14.95 4.39 5.59
C PRO A 154 -13.67 3.98 4.82
N PHE A 155 -13.82 3.38 3.65
CA PHE A 155 -12.67 3.04 2.79
C PHE A 155 -12.09 4.28 2.12
N LEU A 156 -12.92 5.27 1.78
CA LEU A 156 -12.46 6.55 1.27
C LEU A 156 -11.70 7.35 2.34
N THR A 157 -12.17 7.34 3.59
CA THR A 157 -11.44 7.99 4.69
C THR A 157 -10.12 7.27 4.97
N LEU A 158 -10.07 5.94 4.88
CA LEU A 158 -8.83 5.16 4.94
C LEU A 158 -7.86 5.54 3.81
N PHE A 159 -8.34 5.75 2.58
CA PHE A 159 -7.50 6.22 1.46
C PHE A 159 -6.85 7.58 1.75
N VAL A 160 -7.64 8.56 2.20
CA VAL A 160 -7.16 9.92 2.48
C VAL A 160 -6.17 9.91 3.64
N THR A 161 -6.50 9.21 4.73
CA THR A 161 -5.66 9.14 5.92
C THR A 161 -4.35 8.39 5.65
N GLN A 162 -4.36 7.28 4.91
CA GLN A 162 -3.16 6.54 4.53
C GLN A 162 -2.21 7.38 3.66
N THR A 163 -2.76 8.14 2.71
CA THR A 163 -1.98 9.03 1.85
C THR A 163 -1.37 10.17 2.66
N ALA A 164 -2.16 10.82 3.52
CA ALA A 164 -1.69 11.88 4.40
C ALA A 164 -0.62 11.38 5.38
N ALA A 165 -0.78 10.18 5.93
CA ALA A 165 0.20 9.55 6.83
C ALA A 165 1.54 9.31 6.11
N GLY A 166 1.52 8.87 4.85
CA GLY A 166 2.74 8.72 4.04
C GLY A 166 3.48 10.04 3.82
N MET A 167 2.73 11.11 3.50
CA MET A 167 3.30 12.46 3.34
C MET A 167 3.86 13.00 4.66
N ALA A 168 3.14 12.79 5.77
CA ALA A 168 3.58 13.18 7.10
C ALA A 168 4.85 12.43 7.52
N ALA A 169 4.93 11.12 7.26
CA ALA A 169 6.10 10.30 7.55
C ALA A 169 7.35 10.81 6.81
N ASP A 170 7.25 11.09 5.51
CA ASP A 170 8.37 11.64 4.74
C ASP A 170 8.78 13.04 5.25
N TRP A 171 7.81 13.87 5.66
CA TRP A 171 8.10 15.18 6.25
C TRP A 171 8.82 15.07 7.60
N LEU A 172 8.43 14.12 8.46
CA LEU A 172 9.07 13.83 9.74
C LEU A 172 10.51 13.34 9.57
N VAL A 173 10.76 12.51 8.55
CA VAL A 173 12.10 12.03 8.19
C VAL A 173 12.97 13.17 7.64
N LYS A 174 12.44 14.01 6.75
CA LYS A 174 13.16 15.18 6.19
C LYS A 174 13.54 16.20 7.26
N LYS A 175 12.71 16.38 8.29
CA LYS A 175 13.01 17.26 9.44
C LYS A 175 13.94 16.65 10.49
N GLY A 176 14.33 15.38 10.36
CA GLY A 176 15.25 14.72 11.28
C GLY A 176 14.63 14.26 12.61
N HIS A 177 13.31 14.40 12.79
CA HIS A 177 12.59 14.00 13.99
C HIS A 177 12.35 12.48 14.06
N ALA A 178 12.31 11.81 12.89
CA ALA A 178 12.20 10.36 12.79
C ALA A 178 13.53 9.76 12.31
N ARG A 179 14.51 9.59 13.21
CA ARG A 179 15.66 8.72 12.95
C ARG A 179 15.25 7.30 13.31
N VAL A 180 14.92 6.49 12.30
CA VAL A 180 14.73 5.03 12.45
C VAL A 180 15.97 4.37 13.10
N GLY A 181 17.14 5.01 13.04
CA GLY A 181 18.36 4.59 13.70
C GLY A 181 18.42 4.76 15.23
N HIS A 182 17.45 5.41 15.89
CA HIS A 182 17.49 5.57 17.35
C HIS A 182 16.57 4.60 18.13
N LEU A 183 15.61 3.97 17.45
CA LEU A 183 14.65 3.03 18.05
C LEU A 183 15.07 1.55 17.96
N LEU A 184 16.10 1.25 17.18
CA LEU A 184 16.71 -0.08 17.14
C LEU A 184 18.15 0.05 17.67
N PRO A 185 18.54 -0.72 18.70
CA PRO A 185 19.92 -0.76 19.17
C PRO A 185 20.89 -0.95 18.01
N SER A 186 22.08 -0.35 18.12
CA SER A 186 23.21 -0.50 17.18
C SER A 186 23.51 -1.96 16.80
N ASP A 187 23.07 -2.89 17.63
CA ASP A 187 23.33 -4.32 17.58
C ASP A 187 22.47 -5.02 16.52
N VAL A 188 21.39 -4.38 16.06
CA VAL A 188 20.49 -4.91 15.02
C VAL A 188 21.03 -4.68 13.61
N TRP A 189 22.00 -3.78 13.44
CA TRP A 189 22.64 -3.50 12.14
C TRP A 189 23.80 -4.44 11.80
N LEU A 190 24.22 -5.30 12.73
CA LEU A 190 25.36 -6.22 12.57
C LEU A 190 24.95 -7.69 12.44
N VAL A 191 23.67 -7.97 12.16
CA VAL A 191 23.12 -9.32 11.95
C VAL A 191 22.28 -9.39 10.70
#